data_AF-A0A2K9PU95-F1
#
_entry.id   AF-A0A2K9PU95-F1
#
_cell.length_a   1.000
_cell.length_b   1.000
_cell.length_c   1.000
_cell.angle_alpha   90.00
_cell.angle_beta   90.00
_cell.angle_gamma   90.00
#
_symmetry.space_group_name_H-M   'P 1'
#
loop_
_entity.id
_entity.type
_entity.pdbx_description
1 polymer ?
#
loop_
_entity_poly.entity_id
_entity_poly.type
_entity_poly.pdbx_seq_one_letter_code
_entity_poly.pdbx_strand_id
1 'polypeptide(L)'
;MGNQKLENKNICLLGNYFSLRGLKSIRKDIVTAGGILIKAPRYADIIFIGTRLERKHCKLLQGIKSNVEVYFEFELLKIVGREELLPKTQGIFEGVAYRIYDMVRELIYHENIDIHQFKMLPFKQDNSKDTDTNKLSEWKDKAGISDSMLSFFGNIDSLNLLWSFKDNPNQNSFYRSDVLKQKDSGWYVNDLEYDGSIRIMPLDIMFGSYAKYNWADLHPVTGEQLNVYLNQLTGEPLEADLKMLDYFSERNMMAIQCLPKKEDAILLFGDNNGGAFDSYIPTTFQSYIEMILNTYGSVNARRQFYSNGFQKNDKYKLLEKPKSYWERRKRFSLNQNKFI
;
A
#
# COMPACT_ATOMS: atom_id res chain seq x y z
N MET A 1 -33.15 11.23 8.03
CA MET A 1 -32.78 12.55 8.57
C MET A 1 -31.54 13.02 7.82
N GLY A 2 -31.57 14.20 7.21
CA GLY A 2 -30.42 14.72 6.45
C GLY A 2 -29.24 14.98 7.37
N ASN A 3 -28.05 14.57 6.96
CA ASN A 3 -26.83 14.72 7.75
C ASN A 3 -26.40 16.20 7.73
N GLN A 4 -26.68 16.95 8.80
CA GLN A 4 -26.41 18.40 8.90
C GLN A 4 -24.92 18.76 8.89
N LYS A 5 -24.01 17.77 8.88
CA LYS A 5 -22.57 17.98 9.03
C LYS A 5 -21.94 18.87 7.94
N LEU A 6 -22.52 18.92 6.74
CA LEU A 6 -22.01 19.74 5.63
C LEU A 6 -22.72 21.08 5.47
N GLU A 7 -23.83 21.30 6.18
CA GLU A 7 -24.68 22.47 5.97
C GLU A 7 -23.93 23.76 6.31
N ASN A 8 -23.89 24.69 5.36
CA ASN A 8 -23.19 25.99 5.46
C ASN A 8 -21.68 25.90 5.71
N LYS A 9 -21.04 24.75 5.46
CA LYS A 9 -19.60 24.56 5.60
C LYS A 9 -18.88 24.84 4.28
N ASN A 10 -17.73 25.52 4.34
CA ASN A 10 -16.79 25.67 3.26
C ASN A 10 -15.99 24.37 3.07
N ILE A 11 -16.21 23.69 1.96
CA ILE A 11 -15.63 22.39 1.65
C ILE A 11 -14.58 22.53 0.56
N CYS A 12 -13.36 22.06 0.83
CA CYS A 12 -12.31 21.94 -0.18
C CYS A 12 -12.06 20.47 -0.55
N LEU A 13 -11.98 20.19 -1.85
CA LEU A 13 -11.65 18.86 -2.35
C LEU A 13 -10.18 18.82 -2.79
N LEU A 14 -9.37 18.02 -2.09
CA LEU A 14 -7.97 17.79 -2.39
C LEU A 14 -7.74 16.39 -2.96
N GLY A 15 -7.54 16.33 -4.26
CA GLY A 15 -7.27 15.10 -5.00
C GLY A 15 -7.59 15.33 -6.46
N ASN A 16 -6.94 14.60 -7.36
CA ASN A 16 -7.32 14.62 -8.78
C ASN A 16 -8.33 13.52 -9.10
N TYR A 17 -8.48 12.56 -8.19
CA TYR A 17 -9.37 11.44 -8.36
C TYR A 17 -10.10 11.16 -7.05
N PHE A 18 -11.36 10.82 -7.17
CA PHE A 18 -12.15 10.24 -6.10
C PHE A 18 -12.64 8.91 -6.66
N SER A 19 -12.10 7.86 -6.08
CA SER A 19 -11.99 6.53 -6.64
C SER A 19 -13.25 5.70 -6.52
N LEU A 20 -14.05 5.95 -5.49
CA LEU A 20 -15.33 5.31 -5.25
C LEU A 20 -16.46 6.05 -5.98
N ARG A 21 -16.31 7.37 -6.13
CA ARG A 21 -17.30 8.19 -6.79
C ARG A 21 -16.62 9.35 -7.51
N GLY A 22 -16.67 9.34 -8.84
CA GLY A 22 -15.98 10.34 -9.65
C GLY A 22 -16.23 11.77 -9.18
N LEU A 23 -15.22 12.64 -9.32
CA LEU A 23 -15.18 13.99 -8.73
C LEU A 23 -16.44 14.83 -8.99
N LYS A 24 -17.05 14.73 -10.19
CA LYS A 24 -18.29 15.44 -10.53
C LYS A 24 -19.45 15.03 -9.63
N SER A 25 -19.62 13.73 -9.40
CA SER A 25 -20.69 13.17 -8.58
C SER A 25 -20.50 13.57 -7.11
N ILE A 26 -19.28 13.51 -6.59
CA ILE A 26 -18.98 13.96 -5.22
C ILE A 26 -19.29 15.43 -5.00
N ARG A 27 -18.95 16.29 -5.97
CA ARG A 27 -19.31 17.72 -5.88
C ARG A 27 -20.82 17.92 -5.79
N LYS A 28 -21.59 17.15 -6.58
CA LYS A 28 -23.06 17.19 -6.52
C LYS A 28 -23.55 16.78 -5.14
N ASP A 29 -23.04 15.69 -4.58
CA ASP A 29 -23.49 15.21 -3.26
C ASP A 29 -23.21 16.23 -2.14
N ILE A 30 -22.03 16.86 -2.16
CA ILE A 30 -21.68 17.90 -1.18
C ILE A 30 -22.63 19.09 -1.27
N VAL A 31 -22.91 19.57 -2.48
CA VAL A 31 -23.82 20.71 -2.69
C VAL A 31 -25.25 20.33 -2.29
N THR A 32 -25.71 19.12 -2.61
CA THR A 32 -27.02 18.61 -2.19
C THR A 32 -27.12 18.50 -0.66
N ALA A 33 -26.02 18.22 0.03
CA ALA A 33 -25.95 18.21 1.49
C ALA A 33 -25.77 19.61 2.11
N GLY A 34 -25.85 20.69 1.33
CA GLY A 34 -25.76 22.08 1.83
C GLY A 34 -24.33 22.61 2.00
N GLY A 35 -23.32 21.90 1.51
CA GLY A 35 -21.93 22.34 1.56
C GLY A 35 -21.55 23.31 0.45
N ILE A 36 -20.63 24.23 0.74
CA ILE A 36 -20.16 25.29 -0.16
C ILE A 36 -18.77 24.89 -0.69
N LEU A 37 -18.67 24.56 -1.98
CA LEU A 37 -17.38 24.16 -2.56
C LEU A 37 -16.44 25.35 -2.78
N ILE A 38 -15.25 25.29 -2.19
CA ILE A 38 -14.20 26.29 -2.35
C ILE A 38 -12.88 25.69 -2.88
N LYS A 39 -12.04 26.54 -3.48
CA LYS A 39 -10.75 26.12 -4.07
C LYS A 39 -9.56 26.21 -3.12
N ALA A 40 -9.65 27.05 -2.09
CA ALA A 40 -8.52 27.41 -1.23
C ALA A 40 -8.62 26.69 0.12
N PRO A 41 -7.73 25.73 0.42
CA PRO A 41 -7.82 24.90 1.63
C PRO A 41 -7.76 25.69 2.93
N ARG A 42 -7.00 26.79 2.95
CA ARG A 42 -6.85 27.66 4.14
C ARG A 42 -8.13 28.36 4.60
N TYR A 43 -9.16 28.39 3.76
CA TYR A 43 -10.46 28.99 4.08
C TYR A 43 -11.56 27.94 4.22
N ALA A 44 -11.20 26.65 4.18
CA ALA A 44 -12.15 25.57 4.29
C ALA A 44 -12.45 25.32 5.76
N ASP A 45 -13.67 24.95 6.08
CA ASP A 45 -13.99 24.30 7.35
C ASP A 45 -13.60 22.83 7.29
N ILE A 46 -13.75 22.22 6.11
CA ILE A 46 -13.51 20.79 5.89
C ILE A 46 -12.74 20.58 4.58
N ILE A 47 -11.72 19.72 4.63
CA ILE A 47 -11.01 19.20 3.47
C ILE A 47 -11.36 17.72 3.31
N PHE A 48 -11.85 17.34 2.12
CA PHE A 48 -11.91 15.94 1.72
C PHE A 48 -10.73 15.59 0.82
N ILE A 49 -9.99 14.57 1.22
CA ILE A 49 -8.88 13.98 0.49
C ILE A 49 -9.42 12.87 -0.40
N GLY A 50 -9.25 13.05 -1.71
CA GLY A 50 -9.40 11.99 -2.70
C GLY A 50 -8.09 11.21 -2.88
N THR A 51 -8.10 10.28 -3.82
CA THR A 51 -6.89 9.56 -4.23
C THR A 51 -6.00 10.43 -5.14
N ARG A 52 -4.70 10.14 -5.15
CA ARG A 52 -3.65 10.89 -5.90
C ARG A 52 -3.48 12.32 -5.39
N LEU A 53 -2.82 12.46 -4.24
CA LEU A 53 -2.47 13.74 -3.61
C LEU A 53 -1.26 14.46 -4.25
N GLU A 54 -0.73 13.93 -5.35
CA GLU A 54 0.43 14.46 -6.06
C GLU A 54 0.30 15.99 -6.27
N ARG A 55 1.28 16.75 -5.79
CA ARG A 55 1.36 18.23 -5.87
C ARG A 55 0.30 19.01 -5.08
N LYS A 56 -0.56 18.34 -4.30
CA LYS A 56 -1.53 18.98 -3.39
C LYS A 56 -1.14 18.85 -1.91
N HIS A 57 -0.02 18.21 -1.60
CA HIS A 57 0.46 18.06 -0.22
C HIS A 57 0.70 19.42 0.47
N CYS A 58 1.34 20.39 -0.19
CA CYS A 58 1.50 21.74 0.39
C CYS A 58 0.15 22.43 0.70
N LYS A 59 -0.87 22.16 -0.12
CA LYS A 59 -2.24 22.66 0.06
C LYS A 59 -2.93 21.99 1.26
N LEU A 60 -2.71 20.69 1.43
CA LEU A 60 -3.18 19.94 2.60
C LEU A 60 -2.52 20.46 3.89
N LEU A 61 -1.19 20.62 3.89
CA LEU A 61 -0.44 21.16 5.03
C LEU A 61 -0.89 22.58 5.41
N GLN A 62 -1.23 23.43 4.42
CA GLN A 62 -1.80 24.76 4.68
C GLN A 62 -3.17 24.67 5.40
N GLY A 63 -4.01 23.71 5.00
CA GLY A 63 -5.29 23.45 5.67
C GLY A 63 -5.08 22.99 7.12
N ILE A 64 -4.20 22.02 7.34
CA ILE A 64 -3.90 21.47 8.68
C ILE A 64 -3.38 22.57 9.62
N LYS A 65 -2.45 23.41 9.14
CA LYS A 65 -1.95 24.56 9.91
C LYS A 65 -3.03 25.59 10.27
N SER A 66 -4.17 25.55 9.60
CA SER A 66 -5.31 26.43 9.82
C SER A 66 -6.43 25.75 10.63
N ASN A 67 -6.16 24.62 11.30
CA ASN A 67 -7.13 23.83 12.08
C ASN A 67 -8.35 23.37 11.26
N VAL A 68 -8.16 23.10 9.96
CA VAL A 68 -9.22 22.58 9.09
C VAL A 68 -9.42 21.09 9.32
N GLU A 69 -10.66 20.63 9.42
CA GLU A 69 -10.96 19.20 9.55
C GLU A 69 -10.60 18.46 8.25
N VAL A 70 -9.90 17.34 8.35
CA VAL A 70 -9.48 16.54 7.20
C VAL A 70 -10.13 15.16 7.25
N TYR A 71 -10.86 14.84 6.18
CA TYR A 71 -11.49 13.54 5.98
C TYR A 71 -11.06 12.91 4.66
N PHE A 72 -11.14 11.59 4.54
CA PHE A 72 -10.97 10.88 3.28
C PHE A 72 -12.30 10.65 2.56
N GLU A 73 -12.22 10.20 1.30
CA GLU A 73 -13.37 9.90 0.45
C GLU A 73 -14.42 9.00 1.11
N PHE A 74 -14.03 7.96 1.85
CA PHE A 74 -15.00 7.06 2.48
C PHE A 74 -15.81 7.75 3.60
N GLU A 75 -15.20 8.67 4.33
CA GLU A 75 -15.87 9.44 5.39
C GLU A 75 -16.89 10.39 4.78
N LEU A 76 -16.54 11.00 3.62
CA LEU A 76 -17.50 11.76 2.84
C LEU A 76 -18.71 10.92 2.47
N LEU A 77 -18.50 9.70 1.96
CA LEU A 77 -19.60 8.83 1.55
C LEU A 77 -20.53 8.50 2.73
N LYS A 78 -19.99 8.23 3.93
CA LYS A 78 -20.81 8.10 5.14
C LYS A 78 -21.61 9.36 5.44
N ILE A 79 -20.95 10.52 5.38
CA ILE A 79 -21.58 11.82 5.64
C ILE A 79 -22.73 12.10 4.66
N VAL A 80 -22.55 11.82 3.37
CA VAL A 80 -23.59 12.05 2.35
C VAL A 80 -24.60 10.90 2.21
N GLY A 81 -24.57 9.91 3.12
CA GLY A 81 -25.51 8.78 3.13
C GLY A 81 -25.34 7.85 1.93
N ARG A 82 -24.09 7.59 1.56
CA ARG A 82 -23.66 6.79 0.39
C ARG A 82 -22.82 5.58 0.78
N GLU A 83 -23.16 4.99 1.92
CA GLU A 83 -22.43 3.87 2.52
C GLU A 83 -22.51 2.61 1.66
N GLU A 84 -23.51 2.50 0.78
CA GLU A 84 -23.64 1.42 -0.20
C GLU A 84 -22.48 1.35 -1.20
N LEU A 85 -21.74 2.44 -1.37
CA LEU A 85 -20.58 2.54 -2.26
C LEU A 85 -19.27 2.22 -1.55
N LEU A 86 -19.29 2.00 -0.23
CA LEU A 86 -18.10 1.61 0.51
C LEU A 86 -17.73 0.17 0.18
N PRO A 87 -16.42 -0.15 0.10
CA PRO A 87 -15.98 -1.53 -0.06
C PRO A 87 -16.62 -2.41 1.02
N LYS A 88 -17.28 -3.48 0.61
CA LYS A 88 -17.74 -4.52 1.53
C LYS A 88 -16.52 -5.27 2.02
N THR A 89 -16.10 -4.98 3.25
CA THR A 89 -14.92 -5.60 3.85
C THR A 89 -15.28 -6.96 4.43
N GLN A 90 -14.64 -8.04 3.97
CA GLN A 90 -14.76 -9.38 4.56
C GLN A 90 -13.40 -10.09 4.57
N GLY A 91 -13.21 -10.98 5.54
CA GLY A 91 -12.03 -11.85 5.65
C GLY A 91 -10.90 -11.28 6.52
N ILE A 92 -9.70 -11.84 6.35
CA ILE A 92 -8.52 -11.57 7.19
C ILE A 92 -8.12 -10.09 7.21
N PHE A 93 -8.35 -9.38 6.10
CA PHE A 93 -8.04 -7.97 5.93
C PHE A 93 -9.27 -7.07 6.00
N GLU A 94 -10.26 -7.44 6.82
CA GLU A 94 -11.40 -6.58 7.08
C GLU A 94 -10.94 -5.18 7.53
N GLY A 95 -11.42 -4.16 6.82
CA GLY A 95 -11.10 -2.76 7.10
C GLY A 95 -9.68 -2.33 6.74
N VAL A 96 -8.91 -3.10 5.96
CA VAL A 96 -7.53 -2.74 5.59
C VAL A 96 -7.41 -1.37 4.93
N ALA A 97 -8.39 -0.98 4.09
CA ALA A 97 -8.42 0.35 3.48
C ALA A 97 -8.51 1.45 4.55
N TYR A 98 -9.37 1.28 5.57
CA TYR A 98 -9.48 2.23 6.69
C TYR A 98 -8.17 2.32 7.47
N ARG A 99 -7.53 1.18 7.75
CA ARG A 99 -6.23 1.14 8.44
C ARG A 99 -5.13 1.85 7.66
N ILE A 100 -5.12 1.74 6.34
CA ILE A 100 -4.17 2.48 5.48
C ILE A 100 -4.46 3.99 5.53
N TYR A 101 -5.74 4.38 5.48
CA TYR A 101 -6.10 5.78 5.63
C TYR A 101 -5.72 6.35 7.00
N ASP A 102 -5.91 5.59 8.09
CA ASP A 102 -5.49 5.99 9.43
C ASP A 102 -3.97 6.12 9.51
N MET A 103 -3.23 5.15 8.96
CA MET A 103 -1.77 5.21 8.84
C MET A 103 -1.31 6.48 8.09
N VAL A 104 -1.94 6.80 6.96
CA VAL A 104 -1.62 8.02 6.19
C VAL A 104 -2.03 9.28 6.95
N ARG A 105 -3.15 9.27 7.67
CA ARG A 105 -3.58 10.38 8.53
C ARG A 105 -2.54 10.67 9.60
N GLU A 106 -2.03 9.65 10.27
CA GLU A 106 -0.98 9.79 11.28
C GLU A 106 0.31 10.37 10.67
N LEU A 107 0.72 9.93 9.48
CA LEU A 107 1.84 10.53 8.75
C LEU A 107 1.59 12.00 8.39
N ILE A 108 0.38 12.35 7.95
CA ILE A 108 -0.01 13.72 7.60
C ILE A 108 0.09 14.67 8.79
N TYR A 109 -0.33 14.22 9.98
CA TYR A 109 -0.31 15.03 11.20
C TYR A 109 1.06 15.04 11.90
N HIS A 110 2.01 14.22 11.46
CA HIS A 110 3.34 14.16 12.07
C HIS A 110 4.19 15.37 11.65
N GLU A 111 4.65 16.16 12.63
CA GLU A 111 5.31 17.44 12.36
C GLU A 111 6.63 17.33 11.60
N ASN A 112 7.33 16.20 11.72
CA ASN A 112 8.66 15.98 11.12
C ASN A 112 8.62 15.12 9.85
N ILE A 113 7.45 14.79 9.31
CA ILE A 113 7.33 13.94 8.12
C ILE A 113 6.84 14.75 6.91
N ASP A 114 7.41 14.43 5.75
CA ASP A 114 6.92 14.84 4.45
C ASP A 114 6.39 13.63 3.68
N ILE A 115 5.11 13.68 3.28
CA ILE A 115 4.53 12.74 2.31
C ILE A 115 4.84 13.23 0.89
N HIS A 116 5.55 12.42 0.13
CA HIS A 116 5.91 12.71 -1.27
C HIS A 116 4.84 12.20 -2.22
N GLN A 117 4.31 11.01 -1.95
CA GLN A 117 3.29 10.38 -2.77
C GLN A 117 2.33 9.57 -1.89
N PHE A 118 1.04 9.71 -2.17
CA PHE A 118 0.02 8.78 -1.71
C PHE A 118 -1.00 8.54 -2.82
N LYS A 119 -1.11 7.28 -3.22
CA LYS A 119 -2.04 6.78 -4.22
C LYS A 119 -2.46 5.39 -3.80
N MET A 120 -3.72 5.26 -3.43
CA MET A 120 -4.38 3.96 -3.27
C MET A 120 -5.43 3.85 -4.36
N LEU A 121 -5.44 2.74 -5.09
CA LEU A 121 -6.51 2.44 -6.03
C LEU A 121 -7.38 1.35 -5.39
N PRO A 122 -8.70 1.59 -5.20
CA PRO A 122 -9.59 0.52 -4.81
C PRO A 122 -9.65 -0.50 -5.95
N PHE A 123 -9.92 -1.74 -5.60
CA PHE A 123 -10.32 -2.71 -6.61
C PHE A 123 -11.64 -2.23 -7.22
N LYS A 124 -11.64 -1.96 -8.53
CA LYS A 124 -12.83 -1.46 -9.20
C LYS A 124 -13.91 -2.55 -9.12
N GLN A 125 -14.96 -2.28 -8.37
CA GLN A 125 -16.24 -2.91 -8.60
C GLN A 125 -16.95 -2.01 -9.62
N ASP A 126 -16.73 -2.26 -10.91
CA ASP A 126 -17.55 -1.60 -11.91
C ASP A 126 -18.97 -2.16 -11.81
N ASN A 127 -19.85 -1.46 -11.09
CA ASN A 127 -21.25 -1.85 -10.86
C ASN A 127 -22.08 -2.00 -12.16
N SER A 128 -21.46 -1.81 -13.34
CA SER A 128 -22.11 -1.88 -14.64
C SER A 128 -21.88 -3.18 -15.41
N LYS A 129 -20.93 -4.05 -15.03
CA LYS A 129 -20.67 -5.35 -15.69
C LYS A 129 -20.10 -6.38 -14.71
N ASP A 130 -20.62 -7.61 -14.73
CA ASP A 130 -20.17 -8.81 -13.97
C ASP A 130 -18.69 -9.22 -14.21
N THR A 131 -17.84 -8.36 -14.77
CA THR A 131 -16.51 -8.70 -15.27
C THR A 131 -15.40 -8.72 -14.22
N ASP A 132 -15.55 -8.07 -13.05
CA ASP A 132 -14.42 -7.84 -12.13
C ASP A 132 -14.35 -8.80 -10.92
N THR A 133 -15.47 -9.27 -10.35
CA THR A 133 -15.44 -10.41 -9.39
C THR A 133 -14.95 -11.69 -10.06
N ASN A 134 -15.17 -11.80 -11.37
CA ASN A 134 -14.63 -12.88 -12.18
C ASN A 134 -13.10 -12.83 -12.25
N LYS A 135 -12.47 -11.65 -12.19
CA LYS A 135 -11.00 -11.53 -12.24
C LYS A 135 -10.29 -12.04 -10.99
N LEU A 136 -10.80 -11.72 -9.79
CA LEU A 136 -10.19 -12.22 -8.55
C LEU A 136 -10.34 -13.74 -8.45
N SER A 137 -11.51 -14.27 -8.80
CA SER A 137 -11.74 -15.72 -8.90
C SER A 137 -10.87 -16.35 -9.98
N GLU A 138 -10.74 -15.71 -11.15
CA GLU A 138 -9.85 -16.15 -12.22
C GLU A 138 -8.38 -16.20 -11.76
N TRP A 139 -7.91 -15.19 -11.01
CA TRP A 139 -6.56 -15.21 -10.45
C TRP A 139 -6.40 -16.27 -9.36
N LYS A 140 -7.44 -16.55 -8.57
CA LYS A 140 -7.44 -17.66 -7.61
C LYS A 140 -7.20 -18.99 -8.34
N ASP A 141 -7.92 -19.20 -9.44
CA ASP A 141 -7.85 -20.46 -10.19
C ASP A 141 -6.58 -20.57 -11.05
N LYS A 142 -6.17 -19.48 -11.71
CA LYS A 142 -5.02 -19.47 -12.63
C LYS A 142 -3.67 -19.34 -11.93
N ALA A 143 -3.58 -18.45 -10.94
CA ALA A 143 -2.32 -18.10 -10.29
C ALA A 143 -2.22 -18.65 -8.86
N GLY A 144 -3.27 -19.30 -8.34
CA GLY A 144 -3.25 -19.88 -7.00
C GLY A 144 -3.11 -18.84 -5.89
N ILE A 145 -3.65 -17.62 -6.07
CA ILE A 145 -3.60 -16.60 -5.02
C ILE A 145 -4.35 -17.05 -3.77
N SER A 146 -3.80 -16.76 -2.59
CA SER A 146 -4.35 -17.19 -1.30
C SER A 146 -5.58 -16.40 -0.87
N ASP A 147 -6.29 -16.89 0.15
CA ASP A 147 -7.45 -16.19 0.71
C ASP A 147 -7.07 -14.86 1.38
N SER A 148 -5.86 -14.76 1.95
CA SER A 148 -5.30 -13.51 2.46
C SER A 148 -5.11 -12.49 1.33
N MET A 149 -4.60 -12.91 0.17
CA MET A 149 -4.46 -12.04 -1.00
C MET A 149 -5.81 -11.62 -1.54
N LEU A 150 -6.77 -12.55 -1.66
CA LEU A 150 -8.13 -12.23 -2.08
C LEU A 150 -8.79 -11.21 -1.15
N SER A 151 -8.61 -11.37 0.17
CA SER A 151 -9.13 -10.44 1.16
C SER A 151 -8.47 -9.05 1.03
N PHE A 152 -7.16 -8.97 0.79
CA PHE A 152 -6.48 -7.69 0.58
C PHE A 152 -6.88 -7.04 -0.76
N PHE A 153 -6.71 -7.76 -1.86
CA PHE A 153 -6.94 -7.24 -3.21
C PHE A 153 -8.42 -7.06 -3.55
N GLY A 154 -9.34 -7.69 -2.83
CA GLY A 154 -10.77 -7.37 -2.89
C GLY A 154 -11.10 -5.97 -2.36
N ASN A 155 -10.22 -5.38 -1.56
CA ASN A 155 -10.38 -4.02 -1.04
C ASN A 155 -9.51 -3.00 -1.80
N ILE A 156 -8.29 -3.40 -2.17
CA ILE A 156 -7.25 -2.49 -2.68
C ILE A 156 -6.54 -3.16 -3.84
N ASP A 157 -6.65 -2.58 -5.04
CA ASP A 157 -5.90 -3.07 -6.21
C ASP A 157 -4.41 -2.69 -6.11
N SER A 158 -4.11 -1.45 -5.72
CA SER A 158 -2.71 -1.03 -5.53
C SER A 158 -2.55 0.04 -4.47
N LEU A 159 -1.35 0.07 -3.88
CA LEU A 159 -0.96 1.04 -2.87
C LEU A 159 0.43 1.57 -3.19
N ASN A 160 0.54 2.88 -3.36
CA ASN A 160 1.80 3.61 -3.47
C ASN A 160 1.82 4.73 -2.41
N LEU A 161 2.74 4.61 -1.46
CA LEU A 161 3.01 5.57 -0.40
C LEU A 161 4.51 5.80 -0.28
N LEU A 162 4.93 7.07 -0.32
CA LEU A 162 6.31 7.50 -0.14
C LEU A 162 6.35 8.63 0.88
N TRP A 163 7.18 8.51 1.91
CA TRP A 163 7.40 9.54 2.91
C TRP A 163 8.85 9.56 3.42
N SER A 164 9.28 10.70 3.93
CA SER A 164 10.59 10.87 4.59
C SER A 164 10.45 11.76 5.82
N PHE A 165 11.43 11.69 6.72
CA PHE A 165 11.63 12.75 7.69
C PHE A 165 12.16 14.01 7.00
N LYS A 166 11.85 15.18 7.57
CA LYS A 166 12.29 16.49 7.06
C LYS A 166 13.79 16.73 7.23
N ASP A 167 14.41 15.99 8.13
CA ASP A 167 15.85 16.01 8.39
C ASP A 167 16.60 14.90 7.62
N ASN A 168 15.91 14.14 6.75
CA ASN A 168 16.55 13.11 5.94
C ASN A 168 17.61 13.77 5.01
N PRO A 169 18.91 13.48 5.21
CA PRO A 169 19.97 14.16 4.49
C PRO A 169 19.95 13.89 2.97
N ASN A 170 19.32 12.79 2.56
CA ASN A 170 19.23 12.39 1.16
C ASN A 170 18.08 13.10 0.41
N GLN A 171 17.15 13.74 1.12
CA GLN A 171 16.00 14.45 0.55
C GLN A 171 16.42 15.65 -0.33
N ASN A 172 17.62 16.22 -0.07
CA ASN A 172 18.17 17.37 -0.78
C ASN A 172 19.06 17.01 -1.99
N SER A 173 19.22 15.72 -2.31
CA SER A 173 20.01 15.35 -3.48
C SER A 173 19.33 15.89 -4.76
N PHE A 174 20.12 16.49 -5.64
CA PHE A 174 19.74 17.22 -6.86
C PHE A 174 18.84 16.45 -7.87
N TYR A 175 18.41 15.22 -7.55
CA TYR A 175 17.66 14.31 -8.42
C TYR A 175 16.14 14.58 -8.49
N ARG A 176 15.58 15.45 -7.64
CA ARG A 176 14.15 15.79 -7.64
C ARG A 176 13.65 16.31 -8.99
N SER A 177 14.50 16.97 -9.80
CA SER A 177 14.08 17.55 -11.09
C SER A 177 13.95 16.54 -12.22
N ASP A 178 14.64 15.40 -12.16
CA ASP A 178 14.67 14.42 -13.26
C ASP A 178 13.80 13.18 -12.99
N VAL A 179 13.62 12.78 -11.73
CA VAL A 179 12.65 11.73 -11.35
C VAL A 179 11.21 12.18 -11.61
N LEU A 180 10.91 13.48 -11.44
CA LEU A 180 9.60 14.05 -11.81
C LEU A 180 9.34 14.11 -13.33
N LYS A 181 10.37 13.89 -14.18
CA LYS A 181 10.24 13.81 -15.64
C LYS A 181 9.97 12.39 -16.14
N GLN A 182 10.30 11.34 -15.38
CA GLN A 182 9.95 9.95 -15.70
C GLN A 182 8.49 9.62 -15.36
N LYS A 183 7.57 10.40 -15.93
CA LYS A 183 6.13 10.34 -15.66
C LYS A 183 5.47 9.00 -16.01
N ASP A 184 6.10 8.17 -16.83
CA ASP A 184 5.42 7.05 -17.46
C ASP A 184 5.80 5.68 -16.90
N SER A 185 6.96 5.52 -16.25
CA SER A 185 7.34 4.23 -15.65
C SER A 185 6.96 4.11 -14.19
N GLY A 186 6.77 5.21 -13.43
CA GLY A 186 6.11 5.26 -12.11
C GLY A 186 6.61 4.32 -11.00
N TRP A 187 7.62 3.48 -11.27
CA TRP A 187 8.08 2.34 -10.47
C TRP A 187 9.58 2.40 -10.11
N TYR A 188 10.35 3.36 -10.60
CA TYR A 188 11.74 3.58 -10.14
C TYR A 188 11.77 4.43 -8.86
N VAL A 189 12.52 4.00 -7.85
CA VAL A 189 12.74 4.72 -6.57
C VAL A 189 14.19 4.56 -6.16
N ASN A 190 14.86 5.69 -5.94
CA ASN A 190 16.17 5.74 -5.29
C ASN A 190 15.99 5.40 -3.80
N ASP A 191 16.69 4.37 -3.34
CA ASP A 191 16.54 3.77 -2.01
C ASP A 191 16.95 4.70 -0.85
N LEU A 192 17.73 5.72 -1.15
CA LEU A 192 18.22 6.66 -0.15
C LEU A 192 17.25 7.81 0.14
N GLU A 193 16.30 8.11 -0.75
CA GLU A 193 15.48 9.33 -0.69
C GLU A 193 14.31 9.25 0.31
N TYR A 194 13.87 8.05 0.69
CA TYR A 194 12.65 7.85 1.49
C TYR A 194 12.91 6.99 2.72
N ASP A 195 12.38 7.42 3.86
CA ASP A 195 12.43 6.65 5.11
C ASP A 195 11.37 5.55 5.13
N GLY A 196 10.24 5.79 4.47
CA GLY A 196 9.21 4.78 4.27
C GLY A 196 8.63 4.76 2.87
N SER A 197 8.39 3.54 2.40
CA SER A 197 7.97 3.25 1.03
C SER A 197 7.10 1.99 1.01
N ILE A 198 5.92 2.10 0.40
CA ILE A 198 5.02 0.97 0.13
C ILE A 198 4.56 1.08 -1.31
N ARG A 199 4.82 0.07 -2.14
CA ARG A 199 4.51 0.09 -3.58
C ARG A 199 3.97 -1.27 -4.02
N ILE A 200 2.83 -1.62 -3.44
CA ILE A 200 2.08 -2.83 -3.78
C ILE A 200 1.51 -2.69 -5.19
N MET A 201 1.96 -3.57 -6.09
CA MET A 201 1.55 -3.58 -7.48
C MET A 201 0.12 -4.10 -7.66
N PRO A 202 -0.62 -3.61 -8.68
CA PRO A 202 -1.89 -4.21 -9.13
C PRO A 202 -1.76 -5.69 -9.49
N LEU A 203 -2.80 -6.48 -9.23
CA LEU A 203 -2.84 -7.90 -9.62
C LEU A 203 -2.65 -8.08 -11.14
N ASP A 204 -3.33 -7.25 -11.94
CA ASP A 204 -3.23 -7.31 -13.41
C ASP A 204 -1.82 -7.00 -13.93
N ILE A 205 -1.00 -6.29 -13.14
CA ILE A 205 0.43 -6.08 -13.44
C ILE A 205 1.21 -7.33 -13.05
N MET A 206 1.08 -7.81 -11.81
CA MET A 206 1.83 -8.95 -11.28
C MET A 206 1.57 -10.26 -12.03
N PHE A 207 0.31 -10.57 -12.30
CA PHE A 207 -0.13 -11.85 -12.86
C PHE A 207 -0.66 -11.75 -14.30
N GLY A 208 -0.84 -10.54 -14.82
CA GLY A 208 -1.26 -10.31 -16.21
C GLY A 208 -0.10 -9.87 -17.10
N SER A 209 0.05 -8.57 -17.29
CA SER A 209 0.95 -7.99 -18.31
C SER A 209 2.42 -8.38 -18.13
N TYR A 210 2.85 -8.59 -16.88
CA TYR A 210 4.23 -8.98 -16.56
C TYR A 210 4.36 -10.44 -16.12
N ALA A 211 3.30 -11.25 -16.21
CA ALA A 211 3.34 -12.65 -15.79
C ALA A 211 4.46 -13.45 -16.49
N LYS A 212 4.73 -13.11 -17.76
CA LYS A 212 5.78 -13.72 -18.57
C LYS A 212 7.22 -13.40 -18.13
N TYR A 213 7.40 -12.42 -17.24
CA TYR A 213 8.69 -12.05 -16.68
C TYR A 213 8.80 -12.64 -15.28
N ASN A 214 8.94 -13.96 -15.20
CA ASN A 214 9.30 -14.63 -13.95
C ASN A 214 10.76 -14.29 -13.64
N TRP A 215 11.03 -13.90 -12.39
CA TRP A 215 12.38 -13.55 -11.98
C TRP A 215 13.34 -14.74 -12.09
N ALA A 216 12.87 -15.96 -11.76
CA ALA A 216 13.71 -17.16 -11.80
C ALA A 216 14.19 -17.48 -13.23
N ASP A 217 13.34 -17.26 -14.24
CA ASP A 217 13.67 -17.47 -15.65
C ASP A 217 14.74 -16.48 -16.17
N LEU A 218 14.74 -15.26 -15.61
CA LEU A 218 15.74 -14.24 -15.95
C LEU A 218 17.10 -14.50 -15.30
N HIS A 219 17.14 -15.33 -14.25
CA HIS A 219 18.33 -15.63 -13.44
C HIS A 219 18.48 -17.14 -13.19
N PRO A 220 18.70 -17.97 -14.23
CA PRO A 220 18.53 -19.43 -14.16
C PRO A 220 19.40 -20.12 -13.11
N VAL A 221 20.68 -19.72 -12.96
CA VAL A 221 21.58 -20.28 -11.93
C VAL A 221 21.04 -20.03 -10.52
N THR A 222 20.53 -18.82 -10.28
CA THR A 222 19.92 -18.48 -8.99
C THR A 222 18.51 -19.07 -8.85
N GLY A 223 17.80 -19.26 -9.96
CA GLY A 223 16.49 -19.92 -10.01
C GLY A 223 16.54 -21.37 -9.56
N GLU A 224 17.57 -22.14 -9.96
CA GLU A 224 17.76 -23.51 -9.47
C GLU A 224 18.00 -23.55 -7.95
N GLN A 225 18.83 -22.64 -7.43
CA GLN A 225 19.07 -22.52 -5.98
C GLN A 225 17.79 -22.16 -5.23
N LEU A 226 17.00 -21.26 -5.80
CA LEU A 226 15.71 -20.86 -5.27
C LEU A 226 14.70 -22.02 -5.25
N ASN A 227 14.66 -22.86 -6.29
CA ASN A 227 13.83 -24.07 -6.31
C ASN A 227 14.21 -25.02 -5.17
N VAL A 228 15.50 -25.28 -4.96
CA VAL A 228 15.98 -26.11 -3.84
C VAL A 228 15.56 -25.51 -2.50
N TYR A 229 15.70 -24.20 -2.35
CA TYR A 229 15.31 -23.48 -1.14
C TYR A 229 13.80 -23.59 -0.88
N LEU A 230 12.95 -23.35 -1.90
CA LEU A 230 11.50 -23.47 -1.80
C LEU A 230 11.08 -24.90 -1.46
N ASN A 231 11.70 -25.91 -2.08
CA ASN A 231 11.41 -27.31 -1.78
C ASN A 231 11.73 -27.67 -0.33
N GLN A 232 12.81 -27.13 0.22
CA GLN A 232 13.17 -27.32 1.62
C GLN A 232 12.21 -26.59 2.57
N LEU A 233 11.74 -25.41 2.18
CA LEU A 233 10.79 -24.60 2.95
C LEU A 233 9.39 -25.21 2.99
N THR A 234 8.90 -25.74 1.86
CA THR A 234 7.52 -26.25 1.74
C THR A 234 7.40 -27.75 1.94
N GLY A 235 8.50 -28.49 1.79
CA GLY A 235 8.52 -29.96 1.77
C GLY A 235 7.95 -30.58 0.49
N GLU A 236 7.67 -29.77 -0.53
CA GLU A 236 7.04 -30.19 -1.80
C GLU A 236 7.88 -29.70 -2.99
N PRO A 237 7.98 -30.47 -4.09
CA PRO A 237 8.67 -30.01 -5.29
C PRO A 237 7.89 -28.85 -5.93
N LEU A 238 8.53 -27.69 -6.00
CA LEU A 238 8.00 -26.44 -6.50
C LEU A 238 8.97 -25.81 -7.50
N GLU A 239 8.41 -25.33 -8.60
CA GLU A 239 9.09 -24.43 -9.49
C GLU A 239 8.84 -22.99 -9.03
N ALA A 240 9.92 -22.22 -8.90
CA ALA A 240 9.85 -20.82 -8.51
C ALA A 240 9.12 -20.00 -9.57
N ASP A 241 7.99 -19.43 -9.20
CA ASP A 241 7.25 -18.46 -10.00
C ASP A 241 7.10 -17.15 -9.21
N LEU A 242 8.23 -16.44 -9.08
CA LEU A 242 8.29 -15.23 -8.29
C LEU A 242 7.71 -14.04 -9.05
N LYS A 243 6.64 -13.47 -8.51
CA LYS A 243 6.09 -12.18 -8.98
C LYS A 243 6.52 -11.06 -8.05
N MET A 244 6.85 -9.90 -8.59
CA MET A 244 7.20 -8.74 -7.75
C MET A 244 5.94 -8.14 -7.14
N LEU A 245 5.89 -8.07 -5.81
CA LEU A 245 4.76 -7.52 -5.06
C LEU A 245 4.98 -6.06 -4.67
N ASP A 246 6.10 -5.78 -3.99
CA ASP A 246 6.40 -4.46 -3.42
C ASP A 246 7.83 -4.04 -3.77
N TYR A 247 7.96 -3.01 -4.61
CA TYR A 247 9.24 -2.44 -5.04
C TYR A 247 9.51 -1.14 -4.27
N PHE A 248 9.94 -1.28 -3.02
CA PHE A 248 10.06 -0.15 -2.11
C PHE A 248 11.41 0.56 -2.16
N SER A 249 12.40 0.00 -2.85
CA SER A 249 13.71 0.61 -3.07
C SER A 249 14.44 -0.04 -4.24
N GLU A 250 15.42 0.63 -4.87
CA GLU A 250 16.21 0.03 -5.96
C GLU A 250 16.85 -1.31 -5.55
N ARG A 251 17.35 -1.37 -4.31
CA ARG A 251 18.09 -2.53 -3.83
C ARG A 251 17.23 -3.60 -3.15
N ASN A 252 16.01 -3.26 -2.74
CA ASN A 252 15.18 -4.13 -1.91
C ASN A 252 13.75 -4.18 -2.43
N MET A 253 13.24 -5.40 -2.58
CA MET A 253 11.89 -5.68 -3.05
C MET A 253 11.32 -6.91 -2.33
N MET A 254 10.00 -7.04 -2.37
CA MET A 254 9.33 -8.28 -2.00
C MET A 254 8.82 -8.98 -3.24
N ALA A 255 9.16 -10.26 -3.35
CA ALA A 255 8.55 -11.18 -4.29
C ALA A 255 7.51 -12.04 -3.60
N ILE A 256 6.53 -12.49 -4.36
CA ILE A 256 5.50 -13.44 -3.94
C ILE A 256 5.64 -14.74 -4.72
N GLN A 257 5.60 -15.85 -3.99
CA GLN A 257 5.39 -17.19 -4.50
C GLN A 257 3.99 -17.64 -4.09
N CYS A 258 3.10 -17.77 -5.07
CA CYS A 258 1.80 -18.36 -4.85
C CYS A 258 1.95 -19.88 -4.70
N LEU A 259 1.21 -20.46 -3.76
CA LEU A 259 1.21 -21.89 -3.50
C LEU A 259 -0.24 -22.40 -3.61
N PRO A 260 -0.58 -23.11 -4.70
CA PRO A 260 -1.91 -23.69 -4.83
C PRO A 260 -2.24 -24.54 -3.59
N LYS A 261 -3.43 -24.34 -3.03
CA LYS A 261 -3.97 -25.09 -1.86
C LYS A 261 -3.31 -24.80 -0.50
N LYS A 262 -2.40 -23.83 -0.39
CA LYS A 262 -1.95 -23.33 0.93
C LYS A 262 -2.81 -22.16 1.38
N GLU A 263 -2.90 -21.96 2.70
CA GLU A 263 -3.71 -20.89 3.30
C GLU A 263 -3.17 -19.49 2.99
N ASP A 264 -1.85 -19.36 2.84
CA ASP A 264 -1.18 -18.10 2.57
C ASP A 264 -0.02 -18.25 1.57
N ALA A 265 0.24 -17.17 0.82
CA ALA A 265 1.36 -17.10 -0.12
C ALA A 265 2.67 -16.82 0.64
N ILE A 266 3.78 -17.29 0.08
CA ILE A 266 5.12 -17.06 0.64
C ILE A 266 5.68 -15.78 0.04
N LEU A 267 6.16 -14.88 0.88
CA LEU A 267 6.92 -13.72 0.44
C LEU A 267 8.39 -13.88 0.76
N LEU A 268 9.19 -13.49 -0.22
CA LEU A 268 10.64 -13.51 -0.17
C LEU A 268 11.18 -12.09 -0.29
N PHE A 269 12.06 -11.74 0.63
CA PHE A 269 12.78 -10.47 0.59
C PHE A 269 13.97 -10.61 -0.35
N GLY A 270 14.00 -9.78 -1.39
CA GLY A 270 15.12 -9.69 -2.32
C GLY A 270 15.99 -8.51 -1.98
N ASP A 271 17.29 -8.73 -1.75
CA ASP A 271 18.28 -7.66 -1.65
C ASP A 271 19.12 -7.53 -2.92
N ASN A 272 20.01 -6.53 -2.96
CA ASN A 272 20.93 -6.29 -4.07
C ASN A 272 20.25 -6.28 -5.46
N ASN A 273 19.21 -5.44 -5.60
CA ASN A 273 18.38 -5.33 -6.81
C ASN A 273 17.58 -6.61 -7.10
N GLY A 274 17.25 -7.37 -6.05
CA GLY A 274 16.57 -8.65 -6.16
C GLY A 274 17.49 -9.76 -6.63
N GLY A 275 18.80 -9.65 -6.42
CA GLY A 275 19.78 -10.65 -6.84
C GLY A 275 19.71 -11.96 -6.04
N ALA A 276 19.14 -11.94 -4.84
CA ALA A 276 18.98 -13.12 -3.99
C ALA A 276 17.67 -13.06 -3.16
N PHE A 277 16.83 -14.08 -3.28
CA PHE A 277 15.56 -14.22 -2.55
C PHE A 277 15.56 -15.33 -1.49
N ASP A 278 16.66 -16.10 -1.41
CA ASP A 278 16.88 -17.22 -0.50
C ASP A 278 17.74 -16.84 0.73
N SER A 279 18.14 -15.56 0.80
CA SER A 279 19.10 -15.05 1.79
C SER A 279 18.44 -14.52 3.06
N TYR A 280 17.10 -14.49 3.12
CA TYR A 280 16.33 -13.95 4.24
C TYR A 280 15.22 -14.90 4.66
N ILE A 281 14.77 -14.76 5.90
CA ILE A 281 13.66 -15.56 6.42
C ILE A 281 12.38 -15.25 5.62
N PRO A 282 11.69 -16.27 5.09
CA PRO A 282 10.46 -16.09 4.34
C PRO A 282 9.33 -15.71 5.30
N THR A 283 8.36 -14.93 4.83
CA THR A 283 7.18 -14.56 5.61
C THR A 283 5.91 -14.91 4.84
N THR A 284 4.77 -14.94 5.51
CA THR A 284 3.49 -15.03 4.80
C THR A 284 3.05 -13.66 4.27
N PHE A 285 2.21 -13.64 3.23
CA PHE A 285 1.61 -12.39 2.73
C PHE A 285 0.85 -11.67 3.84
N GLN A 286 0.08 -12.39 4.68
CA GLN A 286 -0.60 -11.77 5.81
C GLN A 286 0.36 -11.03 6.74
N SER A 287 1.41 -11.75 7.15
CA SER A 287 2.41 -11.24 8.10
C SER A 287 3.16 -10.03 7.54
N TYR A 288 3.44 -10.02 6.24
CA TYR A 288 4.06 -8.90 5.56
C TYR A 288 3.16 -7.66 5.55
N ILE A 289 1.90 -7.78 5.12
CA ILE A 289 0.98 -6.64 5.10
C ILE A 289 0.78 -6.08 6.52
N GLU A 290 0.67 -6.94 7.52
CA GLU A 290 0.58 -6.49 8.91
C GLU A 290 1.85 -5.74 9.35
N MET A 291 3.04 -6.23 9.00
CA MET A 291 4.30 -5.53 9.28
C MET A 291 4.34 -4.14 8.62
N ILE A 292 4.00 -4.03 7.33
CA ILE A 292 4.11 -2.74 6.63
C ILE A 292 3.12 -1.71 7.20
N LEU A 293 1.92 -2.13 7.60
CA LEU A 293 0.92 -1.24 8.20
C LEU A 293 1.37 -0.75 9.58
N ASN A 294 1.97 -1.64 10.38
CA ASN A 294 2.42 -1.29 11.72
C ASN A 294 3.75 -0.53 11.75
N THR A 295 4.51 -0.57 10.66
CA THR A 295 5.79 0.16 10.49
C THR A 295 5.68 1.34 9.54
N TYR A 296 4.47 1.67 9.08
CA TYR A 296 4.21 2.72 8.11
C TYR A 296 5.01 2.55 6.81
N GLY A 297 5.45 1.33 6.50
CA GLY A 297 6.35 1.04 5.38
C GLY A 297 7.79 1.49 5.58
N SER A 298 8.26 1.73 6.81
CA SER A 298 9.66 2.11 7.09
C SER A 298 10.63 1.11 6.47
N VAL A 299 11.53 1.60 5.63
CA VAL A 299 12.54 0.79 4.93
C VAL A 299 13.50 0.18 5.95
N ASN A 300 13.92 0.96 6.93
CA ASN A 300 14.81 0.50 8.00
C ASN A 300 14.14 -0.57 8.87
N ALA A 301 12.86 -0.38 9.22
CA ALA A 301 12.10 -1.37 9.98
C ALA A 301 12.04 -2.71 9.23
N ARG A 302 11.72 -2.70 7.93
CA ARG A 302 11.71 -3.94 7.12
C ARG A 302 13.07 -4.62 7.12
N ARG A 303 14.15 -3.89 6.88
CA ARG A 303 15.52 -4.43 6.91
C ARG A 303 15.82 -5.08 8.26
N GLN A 304 15.52 -4.40 9.37
CA GLN A 304 15.70 -4.92 10.72
C GLN A 304 14.86 -6.17 10.98
N PHE A 305 13.62 -6.21 10.50
CA PHE A 305 12.72 -7.36 10.68
C PHE A 305 13.32 -8.62 10.04
N TYR A 306 13.83 -8.53 8.82
CA TYR A 306 14.43 -9.66 8.12
C TYR A 306 15.88 -9.96 8.54
N SER A 307 16.66 -8.94 8.94
CA SER A 307 18.04 -9.14 9.41
C SER A 307 18.11 -9.72 10.82
N ASN A 308 17.24 -9.27 11.74
CA ASN A 308 17.24 -9.72 13.14
C ASN A 308 16.57 -11.08 13.32
N GLY A 309 15.73 -11.49 12.36
CA GLY A 309 15.17 -12.83 12.35
C GLY A 309 16.21 -13.90 12.05
N PHE A 310 17.30 -13.56 11.36
CA PHE A 310 18.22 -14.52 10.75
C PHE A 310 19.16 -15.19 11.78
N GLN A 311 18.67 -16.22 12.47
CA GLN A 311 19.56 -17.26 12.99
C GLN A 311 19.79 -18.29 11.88
N LYS A 312 21.03 -18.77 11.68
CA LYS A 312 21.41 -19.69 10.58
C LYS A 312 20.48 -20.91 10.43
N ASN A 313 19.82 -21.33 11.51
CA ASN A 313 18.92 -22.49 11.54
C ASN A 313 17.47 -22.17 11.16
N ASP A 314 17.08 -20.90 11.10
CA ASP A 314 15.69 -20.45 10.88
C ASP A 314 15.39 -20.10 9.41
N LYS A 315 16.35 -20.23 8.49
CA LYS A 315 16.13 -19.82 7.08
C LYS A 315 15.03 -20.60 6.35
N TYR A 316 14.67 -21.79 6.83
CA TYR A 316 13.56 -22.59 6.27
C TYR A 316 12.28 -22.51 7.11
N LYS A 317 12.22 -21.59 8.06
CA LYS A 317 11.05 -21.40 8.91
C LYS A 317 10.26 -20.21 8.42
N LEU A 318 8.99 -20.45 8.09
CA LEU A 318 8.08 -19.38 7.71
C LEU A 318 7.79 -18.48 8.92
N LEU A 319 8.02 -17.19 8.74
CA LEU A 319 7.77 -16.19 9.77
C LEU A 319 6.31 -15.75 9.75
N GLU A 320 5.57 -16.18 10.76
CA GLU A 320 4.16 -15.85 10.93
C GLU A 320 3.96 -14.83 12.06
N LYS A 321 3.49 -13.64 11.69
CA LYS A 321 3.23 -12.50 12.57
C LYS A 321 1.87 -11.89 12.22
N PRO A 322 0.76 -12.54 12.60
CA PRO A 322 -0.59 -12.07 12.28
C PRO A 322 -0.92 -10.79 13.05
N LYS A 323 -2.07 -10.17 12.73
CA LYS A 323 -2.54 -8.92 13.34
C LYS A 323 -2.43 -8.90 14.87
N SER A 324 -2.80 -9.99 15.55
CA SER A 324 -2.75 -10.12 17.02
C SER A 324 -1.34 -10.08 17.62
N TYR A 325 -0.30 -10.39 16.83
CA TYR A 325 1.09 -10.18 17.25
C TYR A 325 1.40 -8.68 17.32
N TRP A 326 0.96 -7.93 16.31
CA TRP A 326 1.24 -6.50 16.19
C TRP A 326 0.42 -5.66 17.16
N GLU A 327 -0.85 -6.02 17.40
CA GLU A 327 -1.71 -5.32 18.36
C GLU A 327 -1.17 -5.37 19.81
N ARG A 328 -0.39 -6.40 20.15
CA ARG A 328 0.23 -6.56 21.48
C ARG A 328 1.53 -5.78 21.67
N ARG A 329 2.15 -5.32 20.58
CA ARG A 329 3.40 -4.55 20.64
C ARG A 329 3.08 -3.06 20.52
N LYS A 330 3.75 -2.23 21.33
CA LYS A 330 3.66 -0.78 21.13
C LYS A 330 4.17 -0.47 19.73
N ARG A 331 3.41 0.36 19.01
CA ARG A 331 3.64 0.69 17.60
C ARG A 331 5.07 1.14 17.36
N PHE A 332 5.59 0.84 16.17
CA PHE A 332 6.77 1.50 15.63
C PHE A 332 6.71 3.01 15.94
N SER A 333 7.81 3.55 16.46
CA SER A 333 7.85 4.98 16.78
C SER A 333 8.36 5.75 15.57
N LEU A 334 7.48 6.56 14.99
CA LEU A 334 7.86 7.55 13.99
C LEU A 334 8.93 8.51 14.53
N ASN A 335 9.01 8.76 15.84
CA ASN A 335 10.05 9.61 16.41
C ASN A 335 11.45 8.98 16.45
N GLN A 336 11.57 7.66 16.36
CA GLN A 336 12.84 6.96 16.55
C GLN A 336 13.30 6.18 15.32
N ASN A 337 12.45 6.05 14.29
CA ASN A 337 12.65 5.20 13.12
C ASN A 337 13.15 3.78 13.48
N LYS A 338 12.68 3.27 14.62
CA LYS A 338 13.12 2.02 15.25
C LYS A 338 11.94 1.25 15.79
N PHE A 339 12.07 -0.06 15.80
CA PHE A 339 11.25 -0.94 16.63
C PHE A 339 11.55 -0.65 18.11
N ILE A 340 10.50 -0.36 18.88
CA ILE A 340 10.57 -0.25 20.35
C ILE A 340 10.14 -1.58 20.96
#